data_AF-A0A955ASW5-F1
#
_entry.id   AF-A0A955ASW5-F1
#
_cell.length_a   1.000
_cell.length_b   1.000
_cell.length_c   1.000
_cell.angle_alpha   90.00
_cell.angle_beta   90.00
_cell.angle_gamma   90.00
#
_symmetry.space_group_name_H-M   'P 1'
#
loop_
_entity.id
_entity.type
_entity.pdbx_description
1 polymer ?
#
loop_
_entity_poly.entity_id
_entity_poly.type
_entity_poly.pdbx_seq_one_letter_code
_entity_poly.pdbx_strand_id
1 'polypeptide(L)'
;MRPYLAIIIDSFREALSSRVLWILLALITVLLLALLPLGWQRPLTYRLGEGDIRRMSEFQQTLAKGETRVAKTPTKHIWDKLPEDLRSKLKQADSNRSLQQELANELTSLLEQDDFFDAECWKNVDLNDEAAKLRDQGVSQLNEEQRRRFHRLALESAYPRFIRQTPSQSVLPTYLGYDIGFPFPLTDSQLEDAVDTFVAVFMYGLVGVIGLLVAILVTSFIIPNTFDSGSLYLLLSKPISRPLLYLAKFVGGCTFVLLNAAYLILGLWLLLGLRHGIWNHRILLCIPLYVFIFAIYYSVSGLAGLIWRNTVVCIAVTVVMWGICWAIGLAKGIVDLWVVMPNKVVQVMEDQEQVFASTNSGTVLRRDQQGEWNEVFANVDSGPAPPFVNTRIGPIYDSVNRRMVMVQNNWSSPSLWVATREDDWTGISKGSAPSGVQGLLNDADGRVVLITRNEISRLVDQFEPENKLVEALQWLPLPNMNQMTQA
;
A
#
# COMPACT_ATOMS: atom_id res chain seq x y z
N MET A 1 43.01 25.14 -21.68
CA MET A 1 42.13 24.74 -20.55
C MET A 1 41.75 25.88 -19.62
N ARG A 2 42.68 26.77 -19.20
CA ARG A 2 42.38 27.93 -18.35
C ARG A 2 41.26 28.89 -18.82
N PRO A 3 41.11 29.23 -20.13
CA PRO A 3 40.02 30.10 -20.57
C PRO A 3 38.64 29.41 -20.49
N TYR A 4 38.59 28.08 -20.63
CA TYR A 4 37.34 27.32 -20.57
C TYR A 4 36.80 27.21 -19.14
N LEU A 5 37.68 26.97 -18.18
CA LEU A 5 37.35 26.98 -16.75
C LEU A 5 36.84 28.36 -16.31
N ALA A 6 37.46 29.44 -16.80
CA ALA A 6 37.03 30.79 -16.50
C ALA A 6 35.59 31.07 -16.95
N ILE A 7 35.21 30.64 -18.16
CA ILE A 7 33.84 30.85 -18.69
C ILE A 7 32.81 30.05 -17.88
N ILE A 8 33.13 28.82 -17.47
CA ILE A 8 32.25 28.00 -16.62
C ILE A 8 32.08 28.65 -15.25
N ILE A 9 33.18 29.11 -14.63
CA ILE A 9 33.15 29.81 -13.33
C ILE A 9 32.38 31.13 -13.44
N ASP A 10 32.52 31.85 -14.54
CA ASP A 10 31.82 33.11 -14.78
C ASP A 10 30.32 32.86 -14.96
N SER A 11 29.94 31.82 -15.70
CA SER A 11 28.55 31.37 -15.83
C SER A 11 27.97 30.92 -14.47
N PHE A 12 28.79 30.33 -13.60
CA PHE A 12 28.40 29.96 -12.24
C PHE A 12 28.16 31.19 -11.35
N ARG A 13 29.03 32.20 -11.45
CA ARG A 13 28.86 33.48 -10.75
C ARG A 13 27.64 34.25 -11.25
N GLU A 14 27.39 34.24 -12.56
CA GLU A 14 26.22 34.82 -13.20
C GLU A 14 24.93 34.12 -12.73
N ALA A 15 24.96 32.79 -12.58
CA ALA A 15 23.83 32.04 -12.01
C ALA A 15 23.59 32.40 -10.53
N LEU A 16 24.65 32.55 -9.73
CA LEU A 16 24.55 32.92 -8.31
C LEU A 16 24.06 34.37 -8.08
N SER A 17 24.38 35.28 -8.99
CA SER A 17 23.92 36.68 -8.91
C SER A 17 22.51 36.88 -9.46
N SER A 18 21.91 35.84 -10.05
CA SER A 18 20.56 35.91 -10.61
C SER A 18 19.51 36.12 -9.52
N ARG A 19 18.68 37.16 -9.67
CA ARG A 19 17.50 37.40 -8.82
C ARG A 19 16.55 36.20 -8.81
N VAL A 20 16.46 35.49 -9.93
CA VAL A 20 15.56 34.34 -10.09
C VAL A 20 16.00 33.16 -9.22
N LEU A 21 17.32 32.96 -9.03
CA LEU A 21 17.84 31.94 -8.11
C LEU A 21 17.33 32.19 -6.69
N TRP A 22 17.49 33.43 -6.21
CA TRP A 22 17.10 33.80 -4.85
C TRP A 22 15.58 33.71 -4.63
N ILE A 23 14.78 34.07 -5.63
CA ILE A 23 13.32 33.91 -5.59
C ILE A 23 12.95 32.41 -5.47
N LEU A 24 13.57 31.54 -6.27
CA LEU A 24 13.34 30.10 -6.19
C LEU A 24 13.79 29.52 -4.86
N LEU A 25 14.97 29.90 -4.36
CA LEU A 25 15.44 29.46 -3.04
C LEU A 25 14.47 29.90 -1.94
N ALA A 26 13.98 31.14 -1.97
CA ALA A 26 12.97 31.60 -1.03
C ALA A 26 11.66 30.82 -1.13
N LEU A 27 11.18 30.51 -2.34
CA LEU A 27 10.00 29.68 -2.55
C LEU A 27 10.20 28.27 -1.98
N ILE A 28 11.37 27.67 -2.21
CA ILE A 28 11.75 26.37 -1.64
C ILE A 28 11.79 26.46 -0.11
N THR A 29 12.33 27.53 0.47
CA THR A 29 12.33 27.73 1.92
C THR A 29 10.90 27.81 2.47
N VAL A 30 10.01 28.55 1.82
CA VAL A 30 8.59 28.64 2.22
C VAL A 30 7.93 27.26 2.15
N LEU A 31 8.20 26.49 1.10
CA LEU A 31 7.70 25.12 0.97
C LEU A 31 8.21 24.21 2.09
N LEU A 32 9.52 24.26 2.40
CA LEU A 32 10.13 23.50 3.50
C LEU A 32 9.55 23.92 4.86
N LEU A 33 9.31 25.21 5.08
CA LEU A 33 8.65 25.72 6.29
C LEU A 33 7.20 25.27 6.40
N ALA A 34 6.47 25.18 5.27
CA ALA A 34 5.09 24.68 5.26
C ALA A 34 5.01 23.17 5.58
N LEU A 35 6.04 22.41 5.23
CA LEU A 35 6.19 20.99 5.57
C LEU A 35 6.72 20.77 6.98
N LEU A 36 7.47 21.73 7.54
CA LEU A 36 8.04 21.65 8.87
C LEU A 36 7.00 21.27 9.93
N PRO A 37 5.79 21.84 10.04
CA PRO A 37 4.81 21.48 11.07
C PRO A 37 4.20 20.08 10.94
N LEU A 38 4.48 19.35 9.86
CA LEU A 38 4.03 17.97 9.68
C LEU A 38 4.75 17.04 10.67
N GLY A 39 4.02 16.36 11.54
CA GLY A 39 4.50 15.53 12.63
C GLY A 39 3.80 14.17 12.63
N TRP A 40 4.35 13.21 13.38
CA TRP A 40 3.70 11.91 13.62
C TRP A 40 3.76 11.70 15.14
N GLN A 41 2.61 11.64 15.80
CA GLN A 41 2.54 11.28 17.21
C GLN A 41 2.35 9.77 17.35
N ARG A 42 2.97 9.20 18.38
CA ARG A 42 2.93 7.75 18.68
C ARG A 42 2.16 7.45 19.96
N PRO A 43 0.86 7.76 20.09
CA PRO A 43 0.15 7.39 21.30
C PRO A 43 -0.05 5.89 21.37
N LEU A 44 -0.16 5.40 22.61
CA LEU A 44 -0.48 4.01 22.87
C LEU A 44 -1.82 3.64 22.25
N THR A 45 -1.89 2.48 21.58
CA THR A 45 -3.11 2.06 20.90
C THR A 45 -4.15 1.58 21.91
N TYR A 46 -5.22 2.35 22.11
CA TYR A 46 -6.33 1.94 22.99
C TYR A 46 -7.71 1.97 22.32
N ARG A 47 -7.92 2.78 21.28
CA ARG A 47 -9.23 2.96 20.62
C ARG A 47 -9.61 1.74 19.77
N LEU A 48 -10.91 1.43 19.71
CA LEU A 48 -11.47 0.43 18.82
C LEU A 48 -11.95 1.08 17.52
N GLY A 49 -11.45 0.59 16.40
CA GLY A 49 -12.00 0.88 15.07
C GLY A 49 -13.05 -0.14 14.63
N GLU A 50 -13.76 0.19 13.55
CA GLU A 50 -14.73 -0.71 12.90
C GLU A 50 -14.12 -2.08 12.59
N GLY A 51 -12.88 -2.12 12.11
CA GLY A 51 -12.16 -3.34 11.74
C GLY A 51 -11.56 -4.15 12.90
N ASP A 52 -11.68 -3.69 14.15
CA ASP A 52 -11.11 -4.40 15.30
C ASP A 52 -12.02 -5.48 15.87
N ILE A 53 -13.34 -5.34 15.66
CA ILE A 53 -14.32 -6.36 16.05
C ILE A 53 -14.46 -7.38 14.92
N ARG A 54 -14.16 -8.63 15.22
CA ARG A 54 -14.23 -9.79 14.33
C ARG A 54 -15.44 -10.64 14.71
N ARG A 55 -16.07 -11.27 13.71
CA ARG A 55 -17.20 -12.19 13.89
C ARG A 55 -18.30 -11.57 14.76
N MET A 56 -18.78 -10.39 14.34
CA MET A 56 -19.75 -9.58 15.10
C MET A 56 -20.97 -10.38 15.55
N SER A 57 -21.49 -11.27 14.70
CA SER A 57 -22.63 -12.13 15.00
C SER A 57 -22.41 -13.13 16.13
N GLU A 58 -21.19 -13.65 16.29
CA GLU A 58 -20.81 -14.51 17.43
C GLU A 58 -20.47 -13.68 18.67
N PHE A 59 -19.88 -12.49 18.46
CA PHE A 59 -19.51 -11.59 19.55
C PHE A 59 -20.75 -11.02 20.26
N GLN A 60 -21.77 -10.58 19.51
CA GLN A 60 -23.04 -10.10 20.08
C GLN A 60 -23.71 -11.18 20.95
N GLN A 61 -23.71 -12.45 20.50
CA GLN A 61 -24.27 -13.56 21.26
C GLN A 61 -23.47 -13.83 22.54
N THR A 62 -22.15 -13.69 22.46
CA THR A 62 -21.27 -13.84 23.62
C THR A 62 -21.51 -12.74 24.65
N LEU A 63 -21.65 -11.49 24.21
CA LEU A 63 -21.97 -10.36 25.08
C LEU A 63 -23.38 -10.49 25.69
N ALA A 64 -24.38 -10.88 24.91
CA ALA A 64 -25.76 -11.06 25.37
C ALA A 64 -25.89 -12.14 26.48
N LYS A 65 -25.01 -13.16 26.48
CA LYS A 65 -24.93 -14.14 27.58
C LYS A 65 -24.50 -13.51 28.91
N GLY A 66 -24.01 -12.27 28.92
CA GLY A 66 -23.70 -11.52 30.14
C GLY A 66 -24.90 -11.31 31.05
N GLU A 67 -26.11 -11.16 30.49
CA GLU A 67 -27.35 -10.94 31.24
C GLU A 67 -27.69 -12.08 32.19
N THR A 68 -27.49 -13.32 31.75
CA THR A 68 -27.84 -14.53 32.51
C THR A 68 -26.69 -15.04 33.38
N ARG A 69 -25.49 -14.48 33.24
CA ARG A 69 -24.33 -14.88 34.05
C ARG A 69 -24.44 -14.30 35.46
N VAL A 70 -24.36 -15.18 36.44
CA VAL A 70 -24.31 -14.78 37.87
C VAL A 70 -22.88 -14.49 38.31
N ALA A 71 -21.90 -15.22 37.77
CA ALA A 71 -20.49 -15.13 38.14
C ALA A 71 -19.81 -13.82 37.71
N LYS A 72 -18.86 -13.33 38.53
CA LYS A 72 -17.95 -12.21 38.23
C LYS A 72 -17.06 -12.59 37.04
N THR A 73 -17.49 -12.20 35.85
CA THR A 73 -16.80 -12.48 34.58
C THR A 73 -16.71 -11.20 33.76
N PRO A 74 -15.71 -11.06 32.87
CA PRO A 74 -15.53 -9.86 32.05
C PRO A 74 -16.78 -9.52 31.23
N THR A 75 -17.48 -10.56 30.76
CA THR A 75 -18.71 -10.44 29.97
C THR A 75 -19.86 -9.82 30.73
N LYS A 76 -20.06 -10.22 32.00
CA LYS A 76 -21.08 -9.61 32.83
C LYS A 76 -20.72 -8.15 33.15
N HIS A 77 -19.47 -7.91 33.54
CA HIS A 77 -18.99 -6.58 33.90
C HIS A 77 -19.14 -5.57 32.74
N ILE A 78 -18.76 -5.97 31.52
CA ILE A 78 -18.92 -5.13 30.33
C ILE A 78 -20.39 -4.97 29.98
N TRP A 79 -21.19 -6.04 30.04
CA TRP A 79 -22.62 -5.97 29.76
C TRP A 79 -23.33 -4.98 30.69
N ASP A 80 -23.01 -4.99 31.98
CA ASP A 80 -23.60 -4.11 32.99
C ASP A 80 -23.21 -2.62 32.82
N LYS A 81 -22.15 -2.33 32.07
CA LYS A 81 -21.71 -0.96 31.74
C LYS A 81 -22.25 -0.44 30.40
N LEU A 82 -22.77 -1.30 29.53
CA LEU A 82 -23.31 -0.87 28.23
C LEU A 82 -24.65 -0.12 28.38
N PRO A 83 -24.96 0.88 27.53
CA PRO A 83 -26.25 1.56 27.52
C PRO A 83 -27.42 0.60 27.23
N GLU A 84 -28.60 0.86 27.81
CA GLU A 84 -29.79 0.02 27.62
C GLU A 84 -30.22 -0.11 26.15
N ASP A 85 -30.11 0.97 25.36
CA ASP A 85 -30.40 0.96 23.93
C ASP A 85 -29.51 -0.04 23.18
N LEU A 86 -28.20 -0.01 23.44
CA LEU A 86 -27.22 -0.90 22.80
C LEU A 86 -27.44 -2.35 23.24
N ARG A 87 -27.76 -2.61 24.52
CA ARG A 87 -28.14 -3.95 24.99
C ARG A 87 -29.37 -4.48 24.25
N SER A 88 -30.37 -3.63 24.00
CA SER A 88 -31.58 -4.01 23.28
C SER A 88 -31.28 -4.39 21.82
N LYS A 89 -30.42 -3.62 21.15
CA LYS A 89 -29.96 -3.90 19.78
C LYS A 89 -29.13 -5.19 19.68
N LEU A 90 -28.22 -5.44 20.64
CA LEU A 90 -27.43 -6.67 20.69
C LEU A 90 -28.29 -7.93 20.87
N LYS A 91 -29.46 -7.81 21.50
CA LYS A 91 -30.43 -8.92 21.65
C LYS A 91 -31.17 -9.24 20.35
N GLN A 92 -31.37 -8.26 19.48
CA GLN A 92 -32.12 -8.44 18.22
C GLN A 92 -31.35 -9.24 17.16
N ALA A 93 -30.07 -9.56 17.42
CA ALA A 93 -29.19 -10.40 16.60
C ALA A 93 -28.96 -9.91 15.15
N ASP A 94 -29.39 -8.70 14.80
CA ASP A 94 -29.19 -8.09 13.49
C ASP A 94 -27.81 -7.42 13.41
N SER A 95 -26.82 -8.18 12.94
CA SER A 95 -25.44 -7.73 12.81
C SER A 95 -25.25 -6.86 11.57
N ASN A 96 -25.42 -5.55 11.73
CA ASN A 96 -25.15 -4.58 10.68
C ASN A 96 -23.89 -3.75 10.97
N ARG A 97 -23.30 -3.21 9.90
CA ARG A 97 -22.08 -2.38 9.95
C ARG A 97 -22.21 -1.18 10.90
N SER A 98 -23.40 -0.58 10.98
CA SER A 98 -23.72 0.52 11.89
C SER A 98 -23.62 0.10 13.36
N LEU A 99 -24.20 -1.04 13.72
CA LEU A 99 -24.18 -1.58 15.08
C LEU A 99 -22.76 -1.93 15.52
N GLN A 100 -21.93 -2.45 14.62
CA GLN A 100 -20.52 -2.71 14.87
C GLN A 100 -19.74 -1.43 15.20
N GLN A 101 -19.99 -0.34 14.46
CA GLN A 101 -19.36 0.95 14.72
C GLN A 101 -19.85 1.58 16.02
N GLU A 102 -21.16 1.49 16.31
CA GLU A 102 -21.75 1.96 17.56
C GLU A 102 -21.16 1.22 18.78
N LEU A 103 -21.04 -0.11 18.71
CA LEU A 103 -20.40 -0.92 19.75
C LEU A 103 -18.90 -0.60 19.90
N ALA A 104 -18.16 -0.40 18.81
CA ALA A 104 -16.74 -0.06 18.88
C ALA A 104 -16.51 1.31 19.55
N ASN A 105 -17.35 2.30 19.23
CA ASN A 105 -17.30 3.61 19.86
C ASN A 105 -17.63 3.52 21.35
N GLU A 106 -18.68 2.78 21.72
CA GLU A 106 -19.09 2.64 23.11
C GLU A 106 -18.04 1.88 23.94
N LEU A 107 -17.50 0.78 23.41
CA LEU A 107 -16.39 0.07 24.06
C LEU A 107 -15.19 0.99 24.23
N THR A 108 -14.88 1.84 23.24
CA THR A 108 -13.79 2.83 23.37
C THR A 108 -14.04 3.81 24.51
N SER A 109 -15.26 4.33 24.63
CA SER A 109 -15.65 5.20 25.74
C SER A 109 -15.57 4.48 27.09
N LEU A 110 -15.92 3.20 27.16
CA LEU A 110 -15.75 2.39 28.37
C LEU A 110 -14.26 2.19 28.74
N LEU A 111 -13.37 2.02 27.76
CA LEU A 111 -11.92 1.90 28.01
C LEU A 111 -11.29 3.17 28.59
N GLU A 112 -11.90 4.33 28.34
CA GLU A 112 -11.45 5.62 28.89
C GLU A 112 -11.86 5.80 30.36
N GLN A 113 -12.80 5.00 30.88
CA GLN A 113 -13.26 5.06 32.27
C GLN A 113 -12.28 4.35 33.23
N ASP A 114 -12.08 4.96 34.40
CA ASP A 114 -11.15 4.46 35.43
C ASP A 114 -11.59 3.13 36.07
N ASP A 115 -12.87 2.82 36.00
CA ASP A 115 -13.51 1.66 36.63
C ASP A 115 -13.81 0.52 35.64
N PHE A 116 -13.20 0.54 34.46
CA PHE A 116 -13.34 -0.51 33.44
C PHE A 116 -12.78 -1.86 33.89
N PHE A 117 -11.64 -1.85 34.59
CA PHE A 117 -10.95 -3.07 35.00
C PHE A 117 -11.26 -3.43 36.46
N ASP A 118 -11.82 -4.62 36.65
CA ASP A 118 -12.02 -5.25 37.96
C ASP A 118 -11.18 -6.53 38.06
N ALA A 119 -10.26 -6.57 39.03
CA ALA A 119 -9.34 -7.68 39.26
C ALA A 119 -10.06 -9.01 39.56
N GLU A 120 -11.25 -8.97 40.17
CA GLU A 120 -12.03 -10.19 40.41
C GLU A 120 -12.71 -10.70 39.14
N CYS A 121 -13.18 -9.79 38.27
CA CYS A 121 -13.80 -10.15 37.00
C CYS A 121 -12.77 -10.71 36.00
N TRP A 122 -11.51 -10.24 36.03
CA TRP A 122 -10.43 -10.69 35.14
C TRP A 122 -9.51 -11.78 35.73
N LYS A 123 -9.86 -12.36 36.89
CA LYS A 123 -9.01 -13.35 37.59
C LYS A 123 -8.68 -14.59 36.76
N ASN A 124 -9.62 -15.05 35.94
CA ASN A 124 -9.49 -16.27 35.13
C ASN A 124 -9.14 -15.97 33.66
N VAL A 125 -8.62 -14.77 33.37
CA VAL A 125 -8.22 -14.34 32.03
C VAL A 125 -6.71 -14.28 31.96
N ASP A 126 -6.13 -15.02 31.02
CA ASP A 126 -4.69 -14.95 30.74
C ASP A 126 -4.37 -13.62 30.04
N LEU A 127 -3.79 -12.70 30.79
CA LEU A 127 -3.32 -11.41 30.27
C LEU A 127 -2.08 -11.61 29.40
N ASN A 128 -2.00 -10.87 28.30
CA ASN A 128 -0.80 -10.81 27.47
C ASN A 128 0.40 -10.22 28.26
N ASP A 129 1.63 -10.52 27.84
CA ASP A 129 2.88 -10.08 28.48
C ASP A 129 2.94 -8.57 28.70
N GLU A 130 2.44 -7.78 27.74
CA GLU A 130 2.35 -6.31 27.85
C GLU A 130 1.39 -5.88 28.97
N ALA A 131 0.23 -6.52 29.07
CA ALA A 131 -0.75 -6.25 30.12
C ALA A 131 -0.28 -6.70 31.50
N ALA A 132 0.42 -7.84 31.57
CA ALA A 132 1.03 -8.31 32.81
C ALA A 132 2.05 -7.29 33.34
N LYS A 133 2.95 -6.77 32.49
CA LYS A 133 3.92 -5.73 32.86
C LYS A 133 3.25 -4.45 33.38
N LEU A 134 2.19 -3.98 32.71
CA LEU A 134 1.44 -2.78 33.13
C LEU A 134 0.69 -3.01 34.44
N ARG A 135 0.14 -4.21 34.66
CA ARG A 135 -0.49 -4.59 35.93
C ARG A 135 0.51 -4.63 37.07
N ASP A 136 1.70 -5.19 36.82
CA ASP A 136 2.75 -5.36 37.83
C ASP A 136 3.37 -4.01 38.26
N GLN A 137 3.28 -2.97 37.41
CA GLN A 137 3.60 -1.58 37.77
C GLN A 137 2.55 -0.95 38.72
N GLY A 138 1.37 -1.57 38.87
CA GLY A 138 0.26 -1.08 39.66
C GLY A 138 -0.68 -0.20 38.84
N VAL A 139 -1.90 -0.68 38.58
CA VAL A 139 -2.90 0.00 37.72
C VAL A 139 -3.21 1.44 38.17
N SER A 140 -3.12 1.73 39.47
CA SER A 140 -3.33 3.06 40.06
C SER A 140 -2.14 4.02 39.88
N GLN A 141 -0.96 3.52 39.50
CA GLN A 141 0.25 4.31 39.24
C GLN A 141 0.47 4.58 37.74
N LEU A 142 -0.33 3.96 36.87
CA LEU A 142 -0.24 4.14 35.42
C LEU A 142 -0.69 5.54 35.01
N ASN A 143 0.02 6.14 34.05
CA ASN A 143 -0.45 7.36 33.41
C ASN A 143 -1.73 7.08 32.60
N GLU A 144 -2.50 8.11 32.25
CA GLU A 144 -3.80 7.98 31.59
C GLU A 144 -3.72 7.15 30.29
N GLU A 145 -2.70 7.37 29.44
CA GLU A 145 -2.50 6.57 28.22
C GLU A 145 -2.13 5.11 28.50
N GLN A 146 -1.31 4.85 29.53
CA GLN A 146 -0.91 3.51 29.92
C GLN A 146 -2.09 2.72 30.50
N ARG A 147 -2.95 3.40 31.28
CA ARG A 147 -4.18 2.82 31.81
C ARG A 147 -5.15 2.47 30.69
N ARG A 148 -5.38 3.38 29.74
CA ARG A 148 -6.22 3.12 28.56
C ARG A 148 -5.67 1.95 27.72
N ARG A 149 -4.34 1.86 27.52
CA ARG A 149 -3.69 0.72 26.86
C ARG A 149 -3.88 -0.57 27.65
N PHE A 150 -3.74 -0.52 28.97
CA PHE A 150 -3.98 -1.68 29.83
C PHE A 150 -5.44 -2.17 29.71
N HIS A 151 -6.42 -1.26 29.74
CA HIS A 151 -7.83 -1.60 29.54
C HIS A 151 -8.06 -2.26 28.17
N ARG A 152 -7.46 -1.70 27.11
CA ARG A 152 -7.51 -2.28 25.76
C ARG A 152 -6.95 -3.70 25.73
N LEU A 153 -5.80 -3.94 26.34
CA LEU A 153 -5.18 -5.26 26.39
C LEU A 153 -5.99 -6.24 27.24
N ALA A 154 -6.58 -5.79 28.36
CA ALA A 154 -7.45 -6.61 29.18
C ALA A 154 -8.71 -7.05 28.40
N LEU A 155 -9.25 -6.16 27.56
CA LEU A 155 -10.36 -6.45 26.66
C LEU A 155 -9.94 -7.43 25.54
N GLU A 156 -8.77 -7.25 24.92
CA GLU A 156 -8.20 -8.18 23.93
C GLU A 156 -7.99 -9.58 24.52
N SER A 157 -7.43 -9.67 25.73
CA SER A 157 -7.23 -10.93 26.45
C SER A 157 -8.53 -11.61 26.86
N ALA A 158 -9.60 -10.86 27.15
CA ALA A 158 -10.90 -11.43 27.48
C ALA A 158 -11.62 -12.00 26.24
N TYR A 159 -11.36 -11.45 25.04
CA TYR A 159 -12.03 -11.84 23.79
C TYR A 159 -11.07 -12.03 22.62
N PRO A 160 -10.07 -12.92 22.70
CA PRO A 160 -9.02 -13.06 21.68
C PRO A 160 -9.55 -13.50 20.30
N ARG A 161 -10.74 -14.13 20.26
CA ARG A 161 -11.40 -14.55 19.00
C ARG A 161 -12.20 -13.43 18.34
N PHE A 162 -12.68 -12.46 19.11
CA PHE A 162 -13.60 -11.42 18.65
C PHE A 162 -12.94 -10.05 18.54
N ILE A 163 -11.85 -9.81 19.25
CA ILE A 163 -11.16 -8.53 19.26
C ILE A 163 -9.76 -8.74 18.68
N ARG A 164 -9.44 -7.96 17.65
CA ARG A 164 -8.14 -7.98 17.01
C ARG A 164 -7.06 -7.54 17.99
N GLN A 165 -5.98 -8.32 18.06
CA GLN A 165 -4.76 -7.91 18.75
C GLN A 165 -4.08 -6.79 17.96
N THR A 166 -3.76 -5.69 18.65
CA THR A 166 -3.27 -4.47 18.03
C THR A 166 -1.88 -4.11 18.57
N PRO A 167 -0.93 -3.64 17.73
CA PRO A 167 0.39 -3.21 18.20
C PRO A 167 0.31 -2.15 19.31
N SER A 168 1.36 -2.08 20.13
CA SER A 168 1.44 -1.22 21.33
C SER A 168 1.31 0.26 21.03
N GLN A 169 1.79 0.69 19.86
CA GLN A 169 1.73 2.08 19.41
C GLN A 169 0.87 2.20 18.15
N SER A 170 0.11 3.28 18.10
CA SER A 170 -0.62 3.72 16.91
C SER A 170 0.00 5.02 16.45
N VAL A 171 -0.13 5.33 15.17
CA VAL A 171 0.42 6.58 14.65
C VAL A 171 -0.66 7.50 14.16
N LEU A 172 -0.66 8.72 14.70
CA LEU A 172 -1.47 9.83 14.21
C LEU A 172 -0.59 10.81 13.42
N PRO A 173 -1.00 11.17 12.19
CA PRO A 173 -0.43 12.32 11.54
C PRO A 173 -0.87 13.59 12.28
N THR A 174 0.08 14.46 12.57
CA THR A 174 -0.16 15.74 13.23
C THR A 174 0.29 16.85 12.28
N TYR A 175 -0.43 17.96 12.23
CA TYR A 175 0.02 19.17 11.54
C TYR A 175 -0.18 20.36 12.45
N LEU A 176 0.89 21.11 12.69
CA LEU A 176 0.86 22.33 13.48
C LEU A 176 0.34 22.08 14.92
N GLY A 177 0.62 20.89 15.46
CA GLY A 177 0.17 20.47 16.80
C GLY A 177 -1.26 19.92 16.87
N TYR A 178 -2.00 19.91 15.76
CA TYR A 178 -3.33 19.33 15.67
C TYR A 178 -3.27 17.92 15.09
N ASP A 179 -3.97 16.98 15.73
CA ASP A 179 -4.12 15.62 15.22
C ASP A 179 -5.05 15.63 14.01
N ILE A 180 -4.55 15.09 12.91
CA ILE A 180 -5.28 15.03 11.65
C ILE A 180 -5.71 13.59 11.42
N GLY A 181 -7.01 13.37 11.30
CA GLY A 181 -7.54 12.06 10.96
C GLY A 181 -7.56 11.09 12.15
N PHE A 182 -7.32 9.81 11.86
CA PHE A 182 -7.54 8.71 12.79
C PHE A 182 -6.23 7.98 13.11
N PRO A 183 -6.06 7.45 14.34
CA PRO A 183 -4.91 6.62 14.69
C PRO A 183 -4.86 5.36 13.83
N PHE A 184 -3.73 5.16 13.14
CA PHE A 184 -3.50 3.95 12.38
C PHE A 184 -2.69 2.97 13.24
N PRO A 185 -3.19 1.76 13.48
CA PRO A 185 -2.45 0.71 14.18
C PRO A 185 -1.43 0.08 13.22
N LEU A 186 -0.34 0.79 12.97
CA LEU A 186 0.78 0.34 12.14
C LEU A 186 1.89 -0.18 13.03
N THR A 187 2.45 -1.34 12.68
CA THR A 187 3.73 -1.80 13.24
C THR A 187 4.85 -0.86 12.79
N ASP A 188 5.96 -0.75 13.55
CA ASP A 188 7.11 0.10 13.18
C ASP A 188 7.62 -0.15 11.75
N SER A 189 7.69 -1.41 11.30
CA SER A 189 8.09 -1.75 9.93
C SER A 189 7.09 -1.26 8.87
N GLN A 190 5.79 -1.40 9.15
CA GLN A 190 4.73 -0.94 8.25
C GLN A 190 4.68 0.59 8.16
N LEU A 191 5.03 1.27 9.26
CA LEU A 191 5.18 2.71 9.29
C LEU A 191 6.34 3.15 8.41
N GLU A 192 7.50 2.53 8.55
CA GLU A 192 8.67 2.82 7.72
C GLU A 192 8.34 2.63 6.24
N ASP A 193 7.71 1.51 5.86
CA ASP A 193 7.27 1.24 4.49
C ASP A 193 6.25 2.27 3.98
N ALA A 194 5.29 2.65 4.82
CA ALA A 194 4.27 3.65 4.47
C ALA A 194 4.89 5.04 4.29
N VAL A 195 5.82 5.44 5.16
CA VAL A 195 6.55 6.70 5.05
C VAL A 195 7.42 6.69 3.80
N ASP A 196 8.19 5.64 3.54
CA ASP A 196 9.02 5.54 2.33
C ASP A 196 8.16 5.61 1.06
N THR A 197 7.01 4.94 1.05
CA THR A 197 6.04 5.02 -0.06
C THR A 197 5.49 6.44 -0.23
N PHE A 198 5.09 7.09 0.86
CA PHE A 198 4.60 8.46 0.83
C PHE A 198 5.66 9.44 0.33
N VAL A 199 6.90 9.33 0.83
CA VAL A 199 8.04 10.14 0.39
C VAL A 199 8.31 9.90 -1.09
N ALA A 200 8.27 8.66 -1.57
CA ALA A 200 8.48 8.36 -2.98
C ALA A 200 7.40 9.00 -3.88
N VAL A 201 6.12 8.87 -3.52
CA VAL A 201 5.00 9.50 -4.24
C VAL A 201 5.11 11.03 -4.21
N PHE A 202 5.41 11.59 -3.03
CA PHE A 202 5.59 13.02 -2.85
C PHE A 202 6.75 13.55 -3.68
N MET A 203 7.92 12.89 -3.66
CA MET A 203 9.06 13.25 -4.48
C MET A 203 8.76 13.12 -5.97
N TYR A 204 8.07 12.06 -6.40
CA TYR A 204 7.68 11.89 -7.79
C TYR A 204 6.78 13.03 -8.28
N GLY A 205 5.74 13.38 -7.52
CA GLY A 205 4.81 14.46 -7.88
C GLY A 205 5.43 15.85 -7.76
N LEU A 206 5.93 16.20 -6.56
CA LEU A 206 6.45 17.53 -6.27
C LEU A 206 7.76 17.79 -7.01
N VAL A 207 8.77 16.95 -6.82
CA VAL A 207 10.10 17.17 -7.41
C VAL A 207 10.08 16.78 -8.88
N GLY A 208 9.56 15.61 -9.21
CA GLY A 208 9.57 15.07 -10.58
C GLY A 208 8.69 15.83 -11.56
N VAL A 209 7.41 16.05 -11.24
CA VAL A 209 6.47 16.70 -12.18
C VAL A 209 6.53 18.23 -12.05
N ILE A 210 6.21 18.76 -10.87
CA ILE A 210 6.07 20.21 -10.67
C ILE A 210 7.44 20.89 -10.71
N GLY A 211 8.41 20.36 -9.97
CA GLY A 211 9.75 20.91 -9.88
C GLY A 211 10.41 21.02 -11.26
N LEU A 212 10.31 19.96 -12.06
CA LEU A 212 10.88 19.92 -13.41
C LEU A 212 10.26 20.97 -14.34
N LEU A 213 8.93 21.13 -14.31
CA LEU A 213 8.24 22.15 -15.10
C LEU A 213 8.67 23.56 -14.69
N VAL A 214 8.74 23.85 -13.39
CA VAL A 214 9.22 25.13 -12.87
C VAL A 214 10.67 25.36 -13.27
N ALA A 215 11.53 24.34 -13.18
CA ALA A 215 12.93 24.43 -13.57
C ALA A 215 13.07 24.78 -15.06
N ILE A 216 12.34 24.11 -15.95
CA ILE A 216 12.36 24.37 -17.39
C ILE A 216 11.84 25.78 -17.70
N LEU A 217 10.73 26.19 -17.07
CA LEU A 217 10.16 27.52 -17.27
C LEU A 217 11.16 28.63 -16.88
N VAL A 218 11.87 28.42 -15.79
CA VAL A 218 12.88 29.38 -15.31
C VAL A 218 14.15 29.35 -16.15
N THR A 219 14.54 28.22 -16.74
CA THR A 219 15.78 28.15 -17.53
C THR A 219 15.57 28.38 -19.03
N SER A 220 14.34 28.35 -19.52
CA SER A 220 14.04 28.40 -20.97
C SER A 220 14.53 29.67 -21.66
N PHE A 221 14.66 30.79 -20.93
CA PHE A 221 15.11 32.06 -21.51
C PHE A 221 16.63 32.16 -21.65
N ILE A 222 17.41 31.32 -20.94
CA ILE A 222 18.86 31.46 -20.83
C ILE A 222 19.53 31.35 -22.21
N ILE A 223 19.16 30.33 -22.98
CA ILE A 223 19.72 30.07 -24.31
C ILE A 223 19.25 31.09 -25.35
N PRO A 224 17.93 31.29 -25.60
CA PRO A 224 17.47 32.22 -26.63
C PRO A 224 17.97 33.66 -26.42
N ASN A 225 17.93 34.19 -25.18
CA ASN A 225 18.41 35.55 -24.89
C ASN A 225 19.93 35.73 -25.12
N THR A 226 20.71 34.65 -24.98
CA THR A 226 22.16 34.71 -25.23
C THR A 226 22.47 34.75 -26.73
N PHE A 227 21.62 34.14 -27.56
CA PHE A 227 21.79 34.09 -29.02
C PHE A 227 21.04 35.19 -29.76
N ASP A 228 20.38 36.10 -29.05
CA ASP A 228 19.77 37.29 -29.62
C ASP A 228 20.80 38.27 -30.17
N SER A 229 20.44 38.89 -31.29
CA SER A 229 21.32 39.67 -32.16
C SER A 229 21.97 40.91 -31.51
N GLY A 230 21.53 41.33 -30.32
CA GLY A 230 22.11 42.48 -29.61
C GLY A 230 23.31 42.17 -28.71
N SER A 231 23.33 40.98 -28.08
CA SER A 231 24.38 40.58 -27.11
C SER A 231 25.52 39.79 -27.76
N LEU A 232 25.19 39.02 -28.80
CA LEU A 232 26.14 38.13 -29.47
C LEU A 232 27.30 38.88 -30.14
N TYR A 233 27.03 40.05 -30.74
CA TYR A 233 28.05 40.86 -31.43
C TYR A 233 29.01 41.55 -30.45
N LEU A 234 28.58 41.86 -29.21
CA LEU A 234 29.44 42.41 -28.16
C LEU A 234 30.40 41.34 -27.60
N LEU A 235 29.91 40.11 -27.44
CA LEU A 235 30.71 38.97 -26.99
C LEU A 235 31.68 38.43 -28.07
N LEU A 236 31.33 38.56 -29.35
CA LEU A 236 32.16 38.11 -30.48
C LEU A 236 33.33 39.04 -30.84
N SER A 237 33.54 40.13 -30.10
CA SER A 237 34.77 40.94 -30.19
C SER A 237 36.02 40.15 -29.77
N LYS A 238 35.84 39.03 -29.05
CA LYS A 238 36.86 38.01 -28.77
C LYS A 238 36.55 36.71 -29.54
N PRO A 239 37.56 35.98 -30.05
CA PRO A 239 37.35 34.75 -30.81
C PRO A 239 36.89 33.61 -29.88
N ILE A 240 35.58 33.52 -29.63
CA ILE A 240 34.94 32.44 -28.86
C ILE A 240 34.13 31.57 -29.84
N SER A 241 34.30 30.25 -29.76
CA SER A 241 33.58 29.32 -30.64
C SER A 241 32.09 29.21 -30.24
N ARG A 242 31.19 29.26 -31.23
CA ARG A 242 29.72 29.23 -31.01
C ARG A 242 29.24 27.96 -30.27
N PRO A 243 29.74 26.75 -30.58
CA PRO A 243 29.35 25.54 -29.84
C PRO A 243 29.81 25.55 -28.38
N LEU A 244 30.94 26.18 -28.09
CA LEU A 244 31.46 26.29 -26.72
C LEU A 244 30.59 27.25 -25.89
N LEU A 245 30.16 28.36 -26.49
CA LEU A 245 29.26 29.31 -25.84
C LEU A 245 27.90 28.66 -25.53
N TYR A 246 27.38 27.82 -26.43
CA TYR A 246 26.22 26.98 -26.16
C TYR A 246 26.45 26.03 -24.99
N LEU A 247 27.54 25.24 -25.01
CA LEU A 247 27.83 24.27 -23.96
C LEU A 247 28.02 24.93 -22.59
N ALA A 248 28.67 26.09 -22.53
CA ALA A 248 28.84 26.84 -21.29
C ALA A 248 27.50 27.27 -20.69
N LYS A 249 26.59 27.83 -21.51
CA LYS A 249 25.24 28.22 -21.05
C LYS A 249 24.37 27.01 -20.72
N PHE A 250 24.55 25.90 -21.44
CA PHE A 250 23.89 24.64 -21.12
C PHE A 250 24.30 24.14 -19.73
N VAL A 251 25.61 24.05 -19.47
CA VAL A 251 26.15 23.67 -18.15
C VAL A 251 25.70 24.67 -17.06
N GLY A 252 25.70 25.97 -17.35
CA GLY A 252 25.19 26.99 -16.43
C GLY A 252 23.73 26.76 -16.02
N GLY A 253 22.86 26.40 -16.97
CA GLY A 253 21.47 26.01 -16.68
C GLY A 253 21.38 24.75 -15.81
N CYS A 254 22.16 23.71 -16.12
CA CYS A 254 22.23 22.50 -15.30
C CYS A 254 22.72 22.79 -13.88
N THR A 255 23.70 23.67 -13.73
CA THR A 255 24.22 24.05 -12.42
C THR A 255 23.23 24.86 -11.61
N PHE A 256 22.51 25.80 -12.24
CA PHE A 256 21.42 26.51 -11.61
C PHE A 256 20.38 25.54 -11.02
N VAL A 257 19.98 24.52 -11.79
CA VAL A 257 19.03 23.50 -11.32
C VAL A 257 19.63 22.61 -10.25
N LEU A 258 20.91 22.24 -10.36
CA LEU A 258 21.61 21.45 -9.35
C LEU A 258 21.61 22.16 -7.98
N LEU A 259 21.83 23.47 -7.94
CA LEU A 259 21.81 24.24 -6.68
C LEU A 259 20.41 24.23 -6.04
N ASN A 260 19.36 24.49 -6.84
CA ASN A 260 17.99 24.47 -6.35
C ASN A 260 17.55 23.07 -5.90
N ALA A 261 17.85 22.04 -6.70
CA ALA A 261 17.52 20.65 -6.39
C ALA A 261 18.26 20.15 -5.16
N ALA A 262 19.55 20.47 -5.03
CA ALA A 262 20.32 20.15 -3.83
C ALA A 262 19.73 20.83 -2.60
N TYR A 263 19.36 22.11 -2.69
CA TYR A 263 18.75 22.83 -1.57
C TYR A 263 17.40 22.22 -1.15
N LEU A 264 16.52 21.93 -2.12
CA LEU A 264 15.22 21.31 -1.86
C LEU A 264 15.36 19.90 -1.26
N ILE A 265 16.16 19.03 -1.88
CA ILE A 265 16.28 17.62 -1.50
C ILE A 265 17.05 17.47 -0.19
N LEU A 266 18.13 18.24 0.03
CA LEU A 266 18.82 18.27 1.32
C LEU A 266 17.93 18.83 2.43
N GLY A 267 17.12 19.85 2.12
CA GLY A 267 16.14 20.40 3.05
C GLY A 267 15.11 19.35 3.47
N LEU A 268 14.55 18.59 2.52
CA LEU A 268 13.63 17.50 2.81
C LEU A 268 14.31 16.37 3.61
N TRP A 269 15.53 15.98 3.23
CA TRP A 269 16.30 14.96 3.94
C TRP A 269 16.61 15.37 5.39
N LEU A 270 16.99 16.64 5.61
CA LEU A 270 17.20 17.19 6.95
C LEU A 270 15.90 17.26 7.76
N LEU A 271 14.78 17.68 7.16
CA LEU A 271 13.49 17.70 7.83
C LEU A 271 13.08 16.29 8.28
N LEU A 272 13.22 15.30 7.41
CA LEU A 272 12.91 13.89 7.73
C LEU A 272 13.82 13.33 8.83
N GLY A 273 15.13 13.55 8.71
CA GLY A 273 16.12 13.07 9.69
C GLY A 273 16.00 13.73 11.05
N LEU A 274 15.90 15.07 11.10
CA LEU A 274 15.88 15.83 12.36
C LEU A 274 14.52 15.75 13.07
N ARG A 275 13.40 15.72 12.34
CA ARG A 275 12.07 15.75 12.96
C ARG A 275 11.49 14.37 13.20
N HIS A 276 11.71 13.43 12.28
CA HIS A 276 11.10 12.09 12.34
C HIS A 276 12.09 10.98 12.71
N GLY A 277 13.39 11.28 12.77
CA GLY A 277 14.44 10.29 13.04
C GLY A 277 14.72 9.33 11.88
N ILE A 278 14.10 9.56 10.71
CA ILE A 278 14.19 8.68 9.54
C ILE A 278 15.30 9.19 8.63
N TRP A 279 16.43 8.50 8.61
CA TRP A 279 17.61 8.85 7.82
C TRP A 279 17.70 8.02 6.53
N ASN A 280 16.84 8.31 5.57
CA ASN A 280 16.87 7.64 4.27
C ASN A 280 17.85 8.33 3.31
N HIS A 281 19.08 7.82 3.23
CA HIS A 281 20.13 8.37 2.37
C HIS A 281 19.85 8.19 0.86
N ARG A 282 18.93 7.29 0.48
CA ARG A 282 18.57 7.07 -0.92
C ARG A 282 17.95 8.32 -1.56
N ILE A 283 17.31 9.17 -0.75
CA ILE A 283 16.74 10.45 -1.18
C ILE A 283 17.81 11.35 -1.82
N LEU A 284 19.07 11.28 -1.36
CA LEU A 284 20.15 12.10 -1.92
C LEU A 284 20.50 11.71 -3.36
N LEU A 285 20.27 10.45 -3.76
CA LEU A 285 20.43 10.00 -5.15
C LEU A 285 19.41 10.64 -6.10
N CYS A 286 18.34 11.22 -5.57
CA CYS A 286 17.40 12.00 -6.37
C CYS A 286 18.03 13.30 -6.91
N ILE A 287 19.09 13.84 -6.28
CA ILE A 287 19.77 15.06 -6.77
C ILE A 287 20.38 14.83 -8.16
N PRO A 288 21.33 13.87 -8.36
CA PRO A 288 21.89 13.63 -9.68
C PRO A 288 20.85 13.11 -10.67
N LEU A 289 19.89 12.29 -10.23
CA LEU A 289 18.80 11.81 -11.08
C LEU A 289 17.95 12.96 -11.62
N TYR A 290 17.60 13.92 -10.76
CA TYR A 290 16.79 15.07 -11.13
C TYR A 290 17.53 15.98 -12.12
N VAL A 291 18.82 16.25 -11.89
CA VAL A 291 19.65 17.02 -12.82
C VAL A 291 19.80 16.30 -14.16
N PHE A 292 19.90 14.97 -14.15
CA PHE A 292 19.95 14.16 -15.37
C PHE A 292 18.64 14.24 -16.17
N ILE A 293 17.49 14.05 -15.52
CA ILE A 293 16.17 14.19 -16.16
C ILE A 293 16.00 15.62 -16.71
N PHE A 294 16.34 16.63 -15.92
CA PHE A 294 16.34 18.02 -16.36
C PHE A 294 17.23 18.22 -17.59
N ALA A 295 18.44 17.68 -17.63
CA ALA A 295 19.35 17.82 -18.76
C ALA A 295 18.77 17.24 -20.06
N ILE A 296 17.98 16.17 -20.00
CA ILE A 296 17.29 15.60 -21.18
C ILE A 296 16.28 16.60 -21.74
N TYR A 297 15.38 17.11 -20.89
CA TYR A 297 14.37 18.09 -21.31
C TYR A 297 14.98 19.42 -21.74
N TYR A 298 16.01 19.87 -21.01
CA TYR A 298 16.72 21.10 -21.30
C TYR A 298 17.52 21.01 -22.60
N SER A 299 17.96 19.82 -23.03
CA SER A 299 18.58 19.62 -24.34
C SER A 299 17.61 19.93 -25.49
N VAL A 300 16.35 19.51 -25.36
CA VAL A 300 15.30 19.82 -26.35
C VAL A 300 14.91 21.30 -26.29
N SER A 301 14.77 21.85 -25.09
CA SER A 301 14.53 23.29 -24.89
C SER A 301 15.65 24.15 -25.49
N GLY A 302 16.90 23.77 -25.26
CA GLY A 302 18.08 24.47 -25.76
C GLY A 302 18.25 24.38 -27.27
N LEU A 303 17.94 23.23 -27.88
CA LEU A 303 17.90 23.09 -29.33
C LEU A 303 16.83 24.00 -29.95
N ALA A 304 15.63 24.03 -29.37
CA ALA A 304 14.57 24.94 -29.81
C ALA A 304 14.98 26.42 -29.66
N GLY A 305 15.66 26.77 -28.57
CA GLY A 305 16.20 28.11 -28.34
C GLY A 305 17.26 28.52 -29.35
N LEU A 306 18.09 27.58 -29.80
CA LEU A 306 19.11 27.85 -30.81
C LEU A 306 18.51 28.09 -32.21
N ILE A 307 17.47 27.31 -32.57
CA ILE A 307 16.82 27.37 -33.89
C ILE A 307 15.92 28.61 -33.99
N TRP A 308 15.01 28.80 -33.02
CA TRP A 308 13.97 29.82 -33.10
C TRP A 308 14.31 31.12 -32.37
N ARG A 309 15.30 31.12 -31.47
CA ARG A 309 15.68 32.30 -30.65
C ARG A 309 14.50 32.93 -29.93
N ASN A 310 13.54 32.11 -29.52
CA ASN A 310 12.32 32.55 -28.86
C ASN A 310 12.03 31.68 -27.64
N THR A 311 12.00 32.31 -26.46
CA THR A 311 11.71 31.68 -25.17
C THR A 311 10.38 30.94 -25.14
N VAL A 312 9.33 31.50 -25.77
CA VAL A 312 7.98 30.89 -25.78
C VAL A 312 8.01 29.57 -26.54
N VAL A 313 8.73 29.52 -27.67
CA VAL A 313 8.88 28.30 -28.47
C VAL A 313 9.67 27.23 -27.69
N CYS A 314 10.70 27.63 -26.93
CA CYS A 314 11.46 26.71 -26.08
C CYS A 314 10.55 26.01 -25.07
N ILE A 315 9.71 26.78 -24.36
CA ILE A 315 8.76 26.24 -23.38
C ILE A 315 7.75 25.32 -24.07
N ALA A 316 7.13 25.78 -25.16
CA ALA A 316 6.09 25.03 -25.86
C ALA A 316 6.60 23.68 -26.38
N VAL A 317 7.77 23.64 -27.01
CA VAL A 317 8.36 22.40 -27.54
C VAL A 317 8.69 21.42 -26.41
N THR A 318 9.24 21.91 -25.30
CA THR A 318 9.56 21.04 -24.15
C THR A 318 8.30 20.48 -23.49
N VAL A 319 7.22 21.27 -23.36
CA VAL A 319 5.93 20.79 -22.83
C VAL A 319 5.28 19.77 -23.75
N VAL A 320 5.34 19.96 -25.07
CA VAL A 320 4.84 18.98 -26.05
C VAL A 320 5.61 17.67 -25.94
N MET A 321 6.94 17.72 -25.88
CA MET A 321 7.77 16.53 -25.66
C MET A 321 7.39 15.81 -24.36
N TRP A 322 7.25 16.56 -23.27
CA TRP A 322 6.82 16.02 -21.98
C TRP A 322 5.46 15.33 -22.07
N GLY A 323 4.48 15.95 -22.74
CA GLY A 323 3.16 15.38 -22.98
C GLY A 323 3.20 14.08 -23.81
N ILE A 324 4.06 14.00 -24.83
CA ILE A 324 4.26 12.78 -25.63
C ILE A 324 4.85 11.66 -24.77
N CYS A 325 5.91 11.94 -23.99
CA CYS A 325 6.51 10.96 -23.10
C CYS A 325 5.50 10.43 -22.06
N TRP A 326 4.70 11.33 -21.49
CA TRP A 326 3.65 10.97 -20.55
C TRP A 326 2.56 10.10 -21.21
N ALA A 327 2.11 10.46 -22.42
CA ALA A 327 1.12 9.69 -23.17
C ALA A 327 1.62 8.27 -23.50
N ILE A 328 2.88 8.11 -23.87
CA ILE A 328 3.50 6.79 -24.10
C ILE A 328 3.53 5.98 -22.80
N GLY A 329 3.92 6.61 -21.69
CA GLY A 329 3.92 5.96 -20.37
C GLY A 329 2.53 5.50 -19.94
N LEU A 330 1.52 6.34 -20.14
CA LEU A 330 0.11 6.02 -19.86
C LEU A 330 -0.39 4.89 -20.77
N ALA A 331 -0.11 4.96 -22.07
CA ALA A 331 -0.49 3.91 -23.03
C ALA A 331 0.14 2.56 -22.66
N LYS A 332 1.44 2.55 -22.30
CA LYS A 332 2.10 1.35 -21.78
C LYS A 332 1.42 0.85 -20.51
N GLY A 333 1.10 1.72 -19.55
CA GLY A 333 0.41 1.34 -18.32
C GLY A 333 -0.94 0.68 -18.57
N ILE A 334 -1.71 1.21 -19.53
CA ILE A 334 -2.98 0.61 -19.97
C ILE A 334 -2.73 -0.75 -20.62
N VAL A 335 -1.80 -0.87 -21.57
CA VAL A 335 -1.50 -2.15 -22.22
C VAL A 335 -1.00 -3.19 -21.21
N ASP A 336 -0.14 -2.78 -20.28
CA ASP A 336 0.37 -3.65 -19.24
C ASP A 336 -0.79 -4.15 -18.35
N LEU A 337 -1.72 -3.27 -17.95
CA LEU A 337 -2.85 -3.62 -17.08
C LEU A 337 -3.91 -4.48 -17.78
N TRP A 338 -4.24 -4.16 -19.04
CA TRP A 338 -5.36 -4.78 -19.75
C TRP A 338 -4.96 -5.98 -20.62
N VAL A 339 -3.71 -6.06 -21.06
CA VAL A 339 -3.25 -7.09 -22.00
C VAL A 339 -2.15 -7.95 -21.40
N VAL A 340 -1.11 -7.34 -20.81
CA VAL A 340 0.07 -8.11 -20.35
C VAL A 340 -0.21 -8.82 -19.03
N MET A 341 -0.67 -8.09 -18.02
CA MET A 341 -0.90 -8.62 -16.67
C MET A 341 -1.88 -9.80 -16.68
N PRO A 342 -3.05 -9.75 -17.36
CA PRO A 342 -4.00 -10.86 -17.40
C PRO A 342 -3.46 -12.12 -18.08
N ASN A 343 -2.63 -11.96 -19.11
CA ASN A 343 -2.07 -13.05 -19.91
C ASN A 343 -0.73 -13.58 -19.39
N LYS A 344 -0.16 -12.96 -18.35
CA LYS A 344 1.09 -13.40 -17.75
C LYS A 344 0.89 -14.77 -17.10
N VAL A 345 1.68 -15.76 -17.51
CA VAL A 345 1.70 -17.10 -16.89
C VAL A 345 2.23 -16.97 -15.46
N VAL A 346 1.42 -17.40 -14.49
CA VAL A 346 1.73 -17.36 -13.06
C VAL A 346 2.19 -18.73 -12.57
N GLN A 347 1.57 -19.80 -13.08
CA GLN A 347 1.83 -21.15 -12.61
C GLN A 347 1.85 -22.13 -13.78
N VAL A 348 2.78 -23.09 -13.72
CA VAL A 348 2.83 -24.24 -14.62
C VAL A 348 2.59 -25.48 -13.77
N MET A 349 1.71 -26.36 -14.23
CA MET A 349 1.32 -27.60 -13.58
C MET A 349 1.60 -28.75 -14.54
N GLU A 350 2.02 -29.88 -14.00
CA GLU A 350 2.28 -31.09 -14.77
C GLU A 350 1.39 -32.21 -14.22
N ASP A 351 0.55 -32.75 -15.09
CA ASP A 351 -0.01 -34.09 -14.93
C ASP A 351 0.87 -35.07 -15.70
N GLN A 352 0.93 -36.35 -15.31
CA GLN A 352 1.97 -37.33 -15.70
C GLN A 352 2.30 -37.41 -17.22
N GLU A 353 1.41 -36.95 -18.10
CA GLU A 353 1.59 -36.90 -19.56
C GLU A 353 1.24 -35.53 -20.20
N GLN A 354 0.77 -34.54 -19.43
CA GLN A 354 0.23 -33.27 -19.94
C GLN A 354 0.68 -32.07 -19.11
N VAL A 355 1.04 -30.98 -19.78
CA VAL A 355 1.47 -29.74 -19.13
C VAL A 355 0.36 -28.69 -19.23
N PHE A 356 0.07 -28.04 -18.11
CA PHE A 356 -0.89 -26.95 -18.01
C PHE A 356 -0.19 -25.66 -17.58
N ALA A 357 -0.65 -24.52 -18.09
CA ALA A 357 -0.21 -23.20 -17.67
C ALA A 357 -1.43 -22.38 -17.26
N SER A 358 -1.36 -21.77 -16.08
CA SER A 358 -2.36 -20.81 -15.62
C SER A 358 -1.82 -19.39 -15.76
N THR A 359 -2.67 -18.53 -16.32
CA THR A 359 -2.41 -17.09 -16.42
C THR A 359 -2.96 -16.36 -15.20
N ASN A 360 -2.53 -15.11 -15.00
CA ASN A 360 -2.97 -14.28 -13.88
C ASN A 360 -4.48 -13.98 -13.90
N SER A 361 -5.12 -14.01 -15.08
CA SER A 361 -6.58 -13.91 -15.21
C SER A 361 -7.32 -15.19 -14.79
N GLY A 362 -6.59 -16.28 -14.50
CA GLY A 362 -7.11 -17.61 -14.23
C GLY A 362 -7.57 -18.37 -15.47
N THR A 363 -7.20 -17.93 -16.67
CA THR A 363 -7.30 -18.77 -17.88
C THR A 363 -6.26 -19.89 -17.80
N VAL A 364 -6.68 -21.10 -18.14
CA VAL A 364 -5.88 -22.32 -18.08
C VAL A 364 -5.60 -22.79 -19.50
N LEU A 365 -4.35 -23.04 -19.81
CA LEU A 365 -3.90 -23.50 -21.12
C LEU A 365 -3.33 -24.91 -20.97
N ARG A 366 -3.75 -25.84 -21.81
CA ARG A 366 -3.17 -27.19 -21.94
C ARG A 366 -2.24 -27.23 -23.14
N ARG A 367 -1.03 -27.77 -22.94
CA ARG A 367 -0.12 -28.07 -24.04
C ARG A 367 -0.50 -29.39 -24.70
N ASP A 368 -0.72 -29.39 -26.00
CA ASP A 368 -0.98 -30.62 -26.76
C ASP A 368 0.31 -31.37 -27.14
N GLN A 369 0.15 -32.52 -27.81
CA GLN A 369 1.27 -33.35 -28.26
C GLN A 369 2.08 -32.71 -29.42
N GLN A 370 1.52 -31.72 -30.11
CA GLN A 370 2.16 -30.97 -31.18
C GLN A 370 2.92 -29.75 -30.64
N GLY A 371 2.70 -29.42 -29.37
CA GLY A 371 3.34 -28.33 -28.65
C GLY A 371 2.52 -27.03 -28.63
N GLU A 372 1.29 -27.01 -29.16
CA GLU A 372 0.39 -25.85 -29.13
C GLU A 372 -0.37 -25.77 -27.80
N TRP A 373 -0.76 -24.55 -27.41
CA TRP A 373 -1.46 -24.27 -26.16
C TRP A 373 -2.93 -24.00 -26.44
N ASN A 374 -3.80 -24.87 -25.93
CA ASN A 374 -5.26 -24.79 -26.11
C ASN A 374 -5.93 -24.45 -24.79
N GLU A 375 -6.91 -23.55 -24.80
CA GLU A 375 -7.63 -23.14 -23.59
C GLU A 375 -8.50 -24.28 -23.06
N VAL A 376 -8.37 -24.53 -21.75
CA VAL A 376 -9.22 -25.42 -20.96
C VAL A 376 -9.88 -24.56 -19.87
N PHE A 377 -11.04 -24.97 -19.34
CA PHE A 377 -11.91 -24.11 -18.52
C PHE A 377 -12.55 -22.88 -19.22
N ALA A 378 -12.60 -22.84 -20.57
CA ALA A 378 -13.21 -21.73 -21.31
C ALA A 378 -14.69 -21.46 -20.96
N ASN A 379 -15.40 -22.44 -20.38
CA ASN A 379 -16.81 -22.33 -19.99
C ASN A 379 -17.04 -21.58 -18.67
N VAL A 380 -15.98 -21.20 -17.95
CA VAL A 380 -16.10 -20.48 -16.69
C VAL A 380 -16.20 -18.99 -16.98
N ASP A 381 -17.41 -18.45 -17.03
CA ASP A 381 -17.64 -17.02 -17.23
C ASP A 381 -17.07 -16.21 -16.07
N SER A 382 -15.94 -15.54 -16.29
CA SER A 382 -15.55 -14.40 -15.45
C SER A 382 -16.51 -13.27 -15.78
N GLY A 383 -17.46 -12.99 -14.89
CA GLY A 383 -18.29 -11.79 -14.99
C GLY A 383 -17.45 -10.51 -15.16
N PRO A 384 -18.09 -9.35 -15.40
CA PRO A 384 -17.37 -8.10 -15.65
C PRO A 384 -16.55 -7.68 -14.42
N ALA A 385 -15.29 -8.11 -14.39
CA ALA A 385 -14.34 -7.77 -13.34
C ALA A 385 -13.34 -6.74 -13.89
N PRO A 386 -13.02 -5.69 -13.12
CA PRO A 386 -11.90 -4.83 -13.46
C PRO A 386 -10.61 -5.66 -13.56
N PRO A 387 -9.68 -5.33 -14.46
CA PRO A 387 -8.47 -6.14 -14.72
C PRO A 387 -7.52 -6.27 -13.52
N PHE A 388 -7.69 -5.43 -12.49
CA PHE A 388 -6.94 -5.49 -11.23
C PHE A 388 -7.60 -6.39 -10.17
N VAL A 389 -8.83 -6.84 -10.40
CA VAL A 389 -9.52 -7.79 -9.51
C VAL A 389 -9.37 -9.17 -10.12
N ASN A 390 -8.48 -9.97 -9.56
CA ASN A 390 -8.42 -11.36 -9.95
C ASN A 390 -9.64 -12.10 -9.36
N THR A 391 -10.62 -12.39 -10.21
CA THR A 391 -11.82 -13.16 -9.83
C THR A 391 -11.60 -14.66 -9.90
N ARG A 392 -10.45 -15.16 -10.38
CA ARG A 392 -10.14 -16.58 -10.48
C ARG A 392 -8.86 -16.90 -9.72
N ILE A 393 -8.99 -17.69 -8.68
CA ILE A 393 -7.89 -18.10 -7.80
C ILE A 393 -7.58 -19.57 -8.11
N GLY A 394 -6.33 -19.85 -8.47
CA GLY A 394 -5.93 -21.12 -9.07
C GLY A 394 -5.97 -21.09 -10.61
N PRO A 395 -6.04 -22.24 -11.29
CA PRO A 395 -6.22 -23.59 -10.76
C PRO A 395 -4.98 -24.16 -10.09
N ILE A 396 -5.20 -25.18 -9.26
CA ILE A 396 -4.14 -26.03 -8.74
C ILE A 396 -4.49 -27.50 -9.00
N TYR A 397 -3.46 -28.31 -9.22
CA TYR A 397 -3.64 -29.74 -9.48
C TYR A 397 -3.64 -30.53 -8.16
N ASP A 398 -4.74 -31.21 -7.88
CA ASP A 398 -4.90 -32.18 -6.79
C ASP A 398 -4.36 -33.53 -7.27
N SER A 399 -3.15 -33.90 -6.84
CA SER A 399 -2.50 -35.14 -7.28
C SER A 399 -3.15 -36.39 -6.69
N VAL A 400 -3.86 -36.26 -5.55
CA VAL A 400 -4.53 -37.38 -4.87
C VAL A 400 -5.78 -37.80 -5.63
N ASN A 401 -6.60 -36.82 -6.01
CA ASN A 401 -7.86 -37.06 -6.70
C ASN A 401 -7.80 -36.85 -8.23
N ARG A 402 -6.60 -36.55 -8.78
CA ARG A 402 -6.34 -36.34 -10.21
C ARG A 402 -7.30 -35.35 -10.87
N ARG A 403 -7.42 -34.17 -10.26
CA ARG A 403 -8.35 -33.12 -10.69
C ARG A 403 -7.74 -31.74 -10.55
N MET A 404 -8.17 -30.81 -11.39
CA MET A 404 -7.83 -29.40 -11.24
C MET A 404 -8.93 -28.68 -10.45
N VAL A 405 -8.53 -27.87 -9.48
CA VAL A 405 -9.44 -27.11 -8.63
C VAL A 405 -9.17 -25.64 -8.79
N MET A 406 -10.22 -24.86 -9.05
CA MET A 406 -10.18 -23.41 -9.17
C MET A 406 -11.31 -22.79 -8.36
N VAL A 407 -11.05 -21.67 -7.71
CA VAL A 407 -12.10 -20.89 -7.04
C VAL A 407 -12.36 -19.62 -7.84
N GLN A 408 -13.62 -19.38 -8.17
CA GLN A 408 -14.04 -18.13 -8.75
C GLN A 408 -14.71 -17.28 -7.69
N ASN A 409 -14.15 -16.09 -7.44
CA ASN A 409 -14.67 -15.14 -6.48
C ASN A 409 -15.76 -14.28 -7.13
N ASN A 410 -17.03 -14.59 -6.84
CA ASN A 410 -18.18 -13.76 -7.21
C ASN A 410 -18.55 -12.85 -6.03
N TRP A 411 -19.18 -11.70 -6.31
CA TRP A 411 -19.50 -10.71 -5.27
C TRP A 411 -20.42 -11.22 -4.15
N SER A 412 -21.23 -12.26 -4.38
CA SER A 412 -22.12 -12.86 -3.38
C SER A 412 -21.50 -14.08 -2.71
N SER A 413 -21.16 -15.10 -3.50
CA SER A 413 -20.60 -16.37 -3.01
C SER A 413 -19.53 -16.88 -3.98
N PRO A 414 -18.30 -17.16 -3.53
CA PRO A 414 -17.29 -17.71 -4.41
C PRO A 414 -17.68 -19.13 -4.82
N SER A 415 -17.66 -19.43 -6.11
CA SER A 415 -17.98 -20.76 -6.66
C SER A 415 -16.73 -21.61 -6.82
N LEU A 416 -16.85 -22.89 -6.50
CA LEU A 416 -15.80 -23.89 -6.67
C LEU A 416 -15.96 -24.59 -8.02
N TRP A 417 -14.91 -24.58 -8.81
CA TRP A 417 -14.84 -25.22 -10.12
C TRP A 417 -13.82 -26.35 -10.09
N VAL A 418 -14.22 -27.49 -10.63
CA VAL A 418 -13.37 -28.68 -10.74
C VAL A 418 -13.37 -29.16 -12.17
N ALA A 419 -12.21 -29.57 -12.66
CA ALA A 419 -12.09 -30.26 -13.93
C ALA A 419 -11.30 -31.55 -13.78
N THR A 420 -11.72 -32.59 -14.48
CA THR A 420 -11.10 -33.92 -14.48
C THR A 420 -10.70 -34.32 -15.89
N ARG A 421 -9.86 -35.36 -16.02
CA ARG A 421 -9.51 -35.94 -17.32
C ARG A 421 -10.71 -36.58 -18.04
N GLU A 422 -11.69 -37.08 -17.29
CA GLU A 422 -12.90 -37.71 -17.84
C GLU A 422 -13.78 -36.69 -18.59
N ASP A 423 -13.82 -35.45 -18.08
CA ASP A 423 -14.60 -34.36 -18.65
C ASP A 423 -13.80 -33.50 -19.66
N ASP A 424 -12.72 -34.05 -20.23
CA ASP A 424 -11.73 -33.33 -21.08
C ASP A 424 -11.28 -31.98 -20.50
N TRP A 425 -11.09 -31.94 -19.17
CA TRP A 425 -10.70 -30.74 -18.44
C TRP A 425 -11.67 -29.55 -18.58
N THR A 426 -12.94 -29.83 -18.86
CA THR A 426 -13.99 -28.83 -18.78
C THR A 426 -14.34 -28.52 -17.32
N GLY A 427 -14.45 -27.23 -16.99
CA GLY A 427 -14.75 -26.80 -15.63
C GLY A 427 -16.22 -27.05 -15.29
N ILE A 428 -16.47 -27.81 -14.23
CA ILE A 428 -17.81 -28.07 -13.68
C ILE A 428 -17.89 -27.41 -12.30
N SER A 429 -18.95 -26.64 -12.06
CA SER A 429 -19.19 -26.08 -10.73
C SER A 429 -19.63 -27.18 -9.78
N LYS A 430 -18.87 -27.40 -8.69
CA LYS A 430 -19.07 -28.48 -7.71
C LYS A 430 -19.31 -27.96 -6.29
N GLY A 431 -19.71 -26.70 -6.15
CA GLY A 431 -20.11 -26.10 -4.87
C GLY A 431 -19.69 -24.64 -4.72
N SER A 432 -19.69 -24.17 -3.47
CA SER A 432 -19.24 -22.83 -3.08
C SER A 432 -17.97 -22.93 -2.22
N ALA A 433 -17.05 -21.99 -2.39
CA ALA A 433 -15.94 -21.79 -1.48
C ALA A 433 -16.29 -20.76 -0.38
N PRO A 434 -15.57 -20.76 0.75
CA PRO A 434 -15.65 -19.73 1.79
C PRO A 434 -15.36 -18.33 1.25
N SER A 435 -16.03 -17.31 1.79
CA SER A 435 -15.80 -15.91 1.40
C SER A 435 -14.37 -15.45 1.73
N GLY A 436 -13.79 -14.60 0.88
CA GLY A 436 -12.49 -13.96 1.17
C GLY A 436 -11.28 -14.86 0.91
N VAL A 437 -11.39 -15.79 -0.04
CA VAL A 437 -10.27 -16.57 -0.57
C VAL A 437 -9.17 -15.65 -1.09
N GLN A 438 -7.93 -15.94 -0.73
CA GLN A 438 -6.73 -15.24 -1.18
C GLN A 438 -5.82 -16.12 -2.04
N GLY A 439 -5.86 -17.44 -1.85
CA GLY A 439 -5.00 -18.36 -2.58
C GLY A 439 -5.42 -19.82 -2.44
N LEU A 440 -4.98 -20.64 -3.39
CA LEU A 440 -5.02 -22.10 -3.35
C LEU A 440 -3.59 -22.62 -3.37
N LEU A 441 -3.30 -23.61 -2.53
CA LEU A 441 -1.98 -24.24 -2.40
C LEU A 441 -2.13 -25.76 -2.32
N ASN A 442 -1.03 -26.47 -2.60
CA ASN A 442 -0.94 -27.90 -2.37
C ASN A 442 -0.20 -28.15 -1.06
N ASP A 443 -0.75 -29.04 -0.25
CA ASP A 443 -0.08 -29.62 0.92
C ASP A 443 1.09 -30.53 0.47
N ALA A 444 1.94 -30.95 1.40
CA ALA A 444 3.03 -31.90 1.15
C ALA A 444 2.54 -33.23 0.55
N ASP A 445 1.32 -33.63 0.90
CA ASP A 445 0.64 -34.83 0.38
C ASP A 445 -0.07 -34.58 -0.97
N GLY A 446 0.05 -33.37 -1.54
CA GLY A 446 -0.55 -33.01 -2.83
C GLY A 446 -2.05 -32.71 -2.80
N ARG A 447 -2.62 -32.54 -1.61
CA ARG A 447 -4.03 -32.15 -1.40
C ARG A 447 -4.22 -30.64 -1.46
N VAL A 448 -5.40 -30.20 -1.91
CA VAL A 448 -5.71 -28.78 -2.06
C VAL A 448 -6.05 -28.12 -0.73
N VAL A 449 -5.39 -27.00 -0.46
CA VAL A 449 -5.58 -26.15 0.71
C VAL A 449 -5.97 -24.75 0.24
N LEU A 450 -7.04 -24.23 0.84
CA LEU A 450 -7.55 -22.88 0.64
C LEU A 450 -7.04 -21.95 1.73
N ILE A 451 -6.52 -20.81 1.32
CA ILE A 451 -6.20 -19.71 2.22
C ILE A 451 -7.26 -18.65 2.05
N THR A 452 -7.93 -18.30 3.14
CA THR A 452 -8.82 -17.14 3.22
C THR A 452 -8.19 -16.07 4.11
N ARG A 453 -8.77 -14.87 4.15
CA ARG A 453 -8.34 -13.79 5.07
C ARG A 453 -8.32 -14.20 6.54
N ASN A 454 -9.13 -15.20 6.94
CA ASN A 454 -9.39 -15.50 8.35
C ASN A 454 -9.04 -16.94 8.76
N GLU A 455 -8.90 -17.87 7.82
CA GLU A 455 -8.70 -19.30 8.08
C GLU A 455 -8.02 -20.01 6.91
N ILE A 456 -7.40 -21.15 7.23
CA ILE A 456 -6.86 -22.10 6.26
C ILE A 456 -7.73 -23.35 6.31
N SER A 457 -8.26 -23.75 5.17
CA SER A 457 -9.16 -24.92 5.07
C SER A 457 -8.66 -25.90 4.04
N ARG A 458 -8.79 -27.20 4.31
CA ARG A 458 -8.45 -28.27 3.39
C ARG A 458 -9.69 -28.71 2.61
N LEU A 459 -9.54 -28.97 1.32
CA LEU A 459 -10.60 -29.55 0.50
C LEU A 459 -10.78 -31.03 0.87
N VAL A 460 -11.99 -31.44 1.19
CA VAL A 460 -12.34 -32.83 1.52
C VAL A 460 -13.55 -33.26 0.70
N ASP A 461 -13.49 -34.47 0.15
CA ASP A 461 -14.61 -35.13 -0.51
C ASP A 461 -15.59 -35.68 0.53
N GLN A 462 -16.87 -35.31 0.46
CA GLN A 462 -17.89 -36.05 1.22
C GLN A 462 -18.18 -37.39 0.53
N PHE A 463 -18.10 -38.47 1.30
CA PHE A 463 -18.65 -39.78 0.93
C PHE A 463 -19.99 -39.96 1.65
N GLU A 464 -21.07 -40.19 0.89
CA GLU A 464 -22.24 -40.90 1.43
C GLU A 464 -22.04 -42.41 1.24
N PRO A 465 -22.27 -43.26 2.27
CA PRO A 465 -21.93 -44.68 2.20
C PRO A 465 -22.72 -45.52 1.18
N GLU A 466 -23.80 -44.99 0.61
CA GLU A 466 -24.75 -45.79 -0.20
C GLU A 466 -24.82 -45.46 -1.69
N ASN A 467 -24.17 -44.39 -2.17
CA ASN A 467 -24.13 -44.10 -3.61
C ASN A 467 -22.75 -43.56 -4.03
N LYS A 468 -22.08 -44.28 -4.92
CA LYS A 468 -20.76 -43.95 -5.47
C LYS A 468 -20.82 -42.76 -6.45
N LEU A 469 -21.30 -41.60 -6.03
CA LEU A 469 -21.22 -40.34 -6.77
C LEU A 469 -20.80 -39.22 -5.81
N VAL A 470 -19.72 -38.51 -6.15
CA VAL A 470 -19.23 -37.36 -5.37
C VAL A 470 -20.15 -36.16 -5.66
N GLU A 471 -21.11 -35.91 -4.77
CA GLU A 471 -22.12 -34.85 -4.93
C GLU A 471 -21.67 -33.46 -4.43
N ALA A 472 -20.82 -33.35 -3.40
CA ALA A 472 -20.41 -32.05 -2.85
C ALA A 472 -18.99 -32.04 -2.25
N LEU A 473 -18.27 -30.94 -2.50
CA LEU A 473 -16.96 -30.65 -1.91
C LEU A 473 -17.10 -29.75 -0.70
N GLN A 474 -16.46 -30.11 0.42
CA GLN A 474 -16.47 -29.31 1.64
C GLN A 474 -15.06 -28.86 2.02
N TRP A 475 -15.00 -27.67 2.63
CA TRP A 475 -13.77 -27.09 3.16
C TRP A 475 -13.73 -27.35 4.67
N LEU A 476 -12.79 -28.18 5.12
CA LEU A 476 -12.56 -28.41 6.55
C LEU A 476 -11.49 -27.44 7.06
N PRO A 477 -11.78 -26.61 8.08
CA PRO A 477 -10.76 -25.74 8.67
C PRO A 477 -9.66 -26.59 9.30
N LEU A 478 -8.40 -26.29 8.97
CA LEU A 478 -7.27 -26.88 9.65
C LEU A 478 -7.15 -26.26 11.05
N PRO A 479 -6.82 -27.04 12.10
CA PRO A 479 -6.68 -26.52 13.45
C PRO A 479 -5.64 -25.39 13.47
N ASN A 480 -5.98 -24.27 14.12
CA ASN A 480 -5.06 -23.15 14.31
C ASN A 480 -3.73 -23.65 14.90
N MET A 481 -2.59 -23.09 14.48
CA MET A 481 -1.26 -23.40 15.03
C MET A 481 -1.21 -23.37 16.57
N ASN A 482 -2.07 -22.58 17.23
CA ASN A 482 -2.19 -22.54 18.69
C ASN A 482 -2.76 -23.81 19.35
N GLN A 483 -3.31 -24.76 18.57
CA GLN A 483 -3.78 -26.04 19.08
C GLN A 483 -2.76 -27.17 18.91
N MET A 484 -1.74 -27.01 18.04
CA MET A 484 -0.69 -28.03 17.87
C MET A 484 0.39 -27.97 18.97
N THR A 485 0.51 -26.87 19.71
CA THR A 485 1.43 -26.75 20.86
C THR A 485 0.88 -27.37 22.15
N GLN A 486 -0.33 -27.94 22.13
CA GLN A 486 -0.94 -28.63 23.28
C GLN A 486 -1.15 -30.14 23.07
N ALA A 487 -0.50 -30.75 22.06
CA ALA A 487 -0.49 -32.20 21.87
C ALA A 487 0.89 -32.79 22.21
#